data_AF-A0A8J6E7G2-F1
#
_entry.id   AF-A0A8J6E7G2-F1
#
_cell.length_a   1.000
_cell.length_b   1.000
_cell.length_c   1.000
_cell.angle_alpha   90.00
_cell.angle_beta   90.00
_cell.angle_gamma   90.00
#
_symmetry.space_group_name_H-M   'P 1'
#
loop_
_entity.id
_entity.type
_entity.pdbx_description
1 polymer ?
#
loop_
_entity_poly.entity_id
_entity_poly.type
_entity_poly.pdbx_seq_one_letter_code
_entity_poly.pdbx_strand_id
1 'polypeptide(L)'
;MTVLTSIVFSAQVRVVQGKEPAHLLSLFGGKPMIVHKGGTSREGGQTPDAAIRLFQVRASSSGFSRAVEVDASAANLNSNDTFVLKTPSAAYLWVGQGASDPEKQGARELLKVLGVSGSEIAEGRET
;
A
#
# COMPACT_ATOMS: atom_id res chain seq x y z
N MET A 1 19.10 48.67 11.27
CA MET A 1 18.46 47.77 10.31
C MET A 1 18.51 46.38 10.90
N THR A 2 17.43 45.96 11.58
CA THR A 2 17.39 44.70 12.33
C THR A 2 16.98 43.58 11.38
N VAL A 3 17.88 42.63 11.14
CA VAL A 3 17.55 41.42 10.35
C VAL A 3 16.82 40.47 11.29
N LEU A 4 15.50 40.38 11.16
CA LEU A 4 14.72 39.32 11.78
C LEU A 4 15.03 38.01 11.04
N THR A 5 16.02 37.27 11.51
CA THR A 5 16.08 35.84 11.21
C THR A 5 14.91 35.17 11.93
N SER A 6 13.80 34.98 11.22
CA SER A 6 12.72 34.10 11.67
C SER A 6 13.31 32.73 11.94
N ILE A 7 13.40 32.34 13.22
CA ILE A 7 13.77 30.98 13.60
C ILE A 7 12.60 30.09 13.21
N VAL A 8 12.73 29.38 12.08
CA VAL A 8 11.75 28.38 11.67
C VAL A 8 12.07 27.11 12.46
N PHE A 9 11.29 26.81 13.49
CA PHE A 9 11.41 25.52 14.18
C PHE A 9 10.78 24.43 13.30
N SER A 10 11.56 23.41 12.96
CA SER A 10 11.03 22.22 12.28
C SER A 10 10.20 21.39 13.27
N ALA A 11 9.00 20.99 12.87
CA ALA A 11 8.15 20.13 13.69
C ALA A 11 8.62 18.67 13.58
N GLN A 12 8.93 18.03 14.71
CA GLN A 12 9.28 16.61 14.77
C GLN A 12 8.06 15.78 15.21
N VAL A 13 7.65 14.82 14.39
CA VAL A 13 6.56 13.90 14.70
C VAL A 13 7.02 12.46 14.51
N ARG A 14 6.91 11.64 15.55
CA ARG A 14 7.18 10.19 15.47
C ARG A 14 5.91 9.47 15.03
N VAL A 15 6.00 8.71 13.94
CA VAL A 15 4.90 7.91 13.38
C VAL A 15 5.30 6.45 13.40
N VAL A 16 4.39 5.58 13.82
CA VAL A 16 4.55 4.11 13.74
C VAL A 16 3.75 3.58 12.54
N GLN A 17 4.18 2.44 11.99
CA GLN A 17 3.50 1.80 10.87
C GLN A 17 2.01 1.58 11.16
N GLY A 18 1.16 1.90 10.20
CA GLY A 18 -0.30 1.83 10.30
C GLY A 18 -0.95 3.01 11.03
N LYS A 19 -0.17 3.96 11.54
CA LYS A 19 -0.63 5.18 12.20
C LYS A 19 -0.24 6.44 11.44
N GLU A 20 -0.05 6.33 10.13
CA GLU A 20 0.38 7.45 9.29
C GLU A 20 -0.70 8.53 9.20
N PRO A 21 -0.38 9.80 9.50
CA PRO A 21 -1.34 10.89 9.33
C PRO A 21 -1.60 11.17 7.85
N ALA A 22 -2.77 11.73 7.55
CA ALA A 22 -3.17 12.06 6.18
C ALA A 22 -2.14 12.94 5.45
N HIS A 23 -1.51 13.87 6.16
CA HIS A 23 -0.46 14.72 5.60
C HIS A 23 0.74 13.90 5.10
N LEU A 24 1.20 12.89 5.85
CA LEU A 24 2.29 12.02 5.43
C LEU A 24 1.92 11.23 4.17
N LEU A 25 0.70 10.70 4.11
CA LEU A 25 0.22 9.96 2.93
C LEU A 25 0.09 10.85 1.68
N SER A 26 -0.24 12.13 1.87
CA SER A 26 -0.39 13.08 0.77
C SER A 26 0.91 13.35 0.01
N LEU A 27 2.06 13.12 0.63
CA LEU A 27 3.38 13.34 0.03
C LEU A 27 3.65 12.45 -1.18
N PHE A 28 2.93 11.34 -1.32
CA PHE A 28 3.09 10.41 -2.44
C PHE A 28 2.28 10.79 -3.68
N GLY A 29 1.71 12.01 -3.73
CA GLY A 29 1.05 12.54 -4.92
C GLY A 29 -0.17 11.72 -5.34
N GLY A 30 -0.91 11.16 -4.38
CA GLY A 30 -2.07 10.30 -4.62
C GLY A 30 -1.74 8.83 -4.91
N LYS A 31 -0.44 8.47 -5.02
CA LYS A 31 -0.02 7.06 -5.08
C LYS A 31 -0.17 6.41 -3.69
N PRO A 32 -0.43 5.09 -3.63
CA PRO A 32 -0.52 4.40 -2.35
C PRO A 32 0.83 4.40 -1.63
N MET A 33 0.81 4.51 -0.31
CA MET A 33 1.96 4.13 0.50
C MET A 33 2.08 2.60 0.49
N ILE A 34 3.21 2.06 0.04
CA ILE A 34 3.46 0.61 -0.03
C ILE A 34 4.36 0.18 1.12
N VAL A 35 3.96 -0.84 1.86
CA VAL A 35 4.69 -1.40 2.99
C VAL A 35 4.92 -2.88 2.76
N HIS A 36 6.17 -3.25 2.48
CA HIS A 36 6.59 -4.64 2.28
C HIS A 36 6.81 -5.35 3.61
N LYS A 37 6.63 -6.68 3.63
CA LYS A 37 6.83 -7.50 4.82
C LYS A 37 8.33 -7.76 5.02
N GLY A 38 8.90 -7.20 6.08
CA GLY A 38 10.31 -7.41 6.44
C GLY A 38 11.29 -6.76 5.47
N GLY A 39 12.53 -7.27 5.47
CA GLY A 39 13.61 -6.81 4.59
C GLY A 39 14.23 -5.46 4.97
N THR A 40 15.12 -4.98 4.11
CA THR A 40 15.67 -3.63 4.15
C THR A 40 15.89 -3.13 2.73
N SER A 41 15.73 -1.83 2.51
CA SER A 41 16.07 -1.19 1.24
C SER A 41 17.55 -0.84 1.10
N ARG A 42 18.35 -1.08 2.15
CA ARG A 42 19.81 -0.84 2.14
C ARG A 42 20.50 -1.82 1.21
N GLU A 43 21.41 -1.30 0.40
CA GLU A 43 22.23 -2.08 -0.53
C GLU A 43 22.93 -3.26 0.17
N GLY A 44 22.82 -4.45 -0.41
CA GLY A 44 23.43 -5.69 0.10
C GLY A 44 22.70 -6.34 1.29
N GLY A 45 21.59 -5.75 1.76
CA GLY A 45 20.80 -6.29 2.88
C GLY A 45 19.42 -6.84 2.48
N GLN A 46 19.04 -6.72 1.20
CA GLN A 46 17.72 -7.10 0.71
C GLN A 46 17.48 -8.59 0.92
N THR A 47 16.40 -8.92 1.62
CA THR A 47 15.86 -10.28 1.62
C THR A 47 15.18 -10.54 0.27
N PRO A 48 15.37 -11.72 -0.34
CA PRO A 48 14.62 -12.09 -1.54
C PRO A 48 13.11 -11.98 -1.30
N ASP A 49 12.39 -11.50 -2.30
CA ASP A 49 10.93 -11.49 -2.27
C ASP A 49 10.38 -12.92 -2.19
N ALA A 50 9.31 -13.11 -1.41
CA ALA A 50 8.58 -14.36 -1.43
C ALA A 50 7.99 -14.61 -2.83
N ALA A 51 7.96 -15.87 -3.26
CA ALA A 51 7.42 -16.25 -4.56
C ALA A 51 5.93 -15.89 -4.72
N ILE A 52 5.17 -15.99 -3.61
CA ILE A 52 3.77 -15.60 -3.52
C ILE A 52 3.64 -14.49 -2.48
N ARG A 53 2.99 -13.39 -2.86
CA ARG A 53 2.84 -12.18 -2.04
C ARG A 53 1.41 -11.70 -2.10
N LEU A 54 0.85 -11.34 -0.95
CA LEU A 54 -0.49 -10.78 -0.83
C LEU A 54 -0.39 -9.39 -0.21
N PHE A 55 -1.03 -8.42 -0.86
CA PHE A 55 -1.10 -7.05 -0.36
C PHE A 55 -2.55 -6.69 -0.08
N GLN A 56 -2.82 -6.21 1.13
CA GLN A 56 -4.08 -5.57 1.48
C GLN A 56 -4.00 -4.08 1.14
N VAL A 57 -4.94 -3.61 0.33
CA VAL A 57 -5.06 -2.22 -0.08
C VAL A 57 -6.28 -1.60 0.59
N ARG A 58 -6.02 -0.66 1.51
CA ARG A 58 -7.04 0.04 2.30
C ARG A 58 -6.95 1.54 2.13
N ALA A 59 -8.10 2.20 2.00
CA ALA A 59 -8.19 3.66 2.00
C ALA A 59 -8.54 4.20 3.39
N SER A 60 -8.03 5.40 3.66
CA SER A 60 -8.44 6.22 4.80
C SER A 60 -9.64 7.09 4.41
N SER A 61 -10.32 7.66 5.41
CA SER A 61 -11.37 8.66 5.20
C SER A 61 -10.90 9.90 4.42
N SER A 62 -9.58 10.17 4.40
CA SER A 62 -8.96 11.21 3.57
C SER A 62 -8.75 10.82 2.11
N GLY A 63 -9.19 9.64 1.67
CA GLY A 63 -9.06 9.16 0.29
C GLY A 63 -7.68 8.61 -0.09
N PHE A 64 -6.67 8.77 0.77
CA PHE A 64 -5.35 8.17 0.56
C PHE A 64 -5.36 6.68 0.92
N SER A 65 -4.72 5.87 0.07
CA SER A 65 -4.61 4.43 0.23
C SER A 65 -3.24 3.97 0.70
N ARG A 66 -3.22 2.81 1.35
CA ARG A 66 -2.02 2.07 1.75
C ARG A 66 -2.12 0.66 1.20
N ALA A 67 -1.01 0.12 0.73
CA ALA A 67 -0.86 -1.27 0.37
C ALA A 67 0.12 -1.94 1.35
N VAL A 68 -0.37 -2.83 2.20
CA VAL A 68 0.44 -3.52 3.20
C VAL A 68 0.55 -4.99 2.83
N GLU A 69 1.78 -5.49 2.74
CA GLU A 69 2.04 -6.90 2.51
C GLU A 69 1.68 -7.71 3.77
N VAL A 70 0.84 -8.73 3.58
CA VAL A 70 0.35 -9.63 4.61
C VAL A 70 0.70 -11.07 4.24
N ASP A 71 0.49 -12.01 5.17
CA ASP A 71 0.67 -13.42 4.86
C ASP A 71 -0.29 -13.85 3.73
N ALA A 72 0.25 -14.58 2.75
CA ALA A 72 -0.52 -15.07 1.60
C ALA A 72 -1.45 -16.22 2.03
N SER A 73 -2.55 -15.86 2.67
CA SER A 73 -3.58 -16.76 3.18
C SER A 73 -4.95 -16.16 2.93
N ALA A 74 -5.91 -16.99 2.53
CA ALA A 74 -7.30 -16.58 2.34
C ALA A 74 -7.92 -16.00 3.62
N ALA A 75 -7.42 -16.40 4.81
CA ALA A 75 -7.88 -15.89 6.10
C ALA A 75 -7.58 -14.39 6.31
N ASN A 76 -6.67 -13.80 5.52
CA ASN A 76 -6.37 -12.37 5.57
C ASN A 76 -7.27 -11.52 4.66
N LEU A 77 -8.09 -12.14 3.80
CA LEU A 77 -9.03 -11.39 2.97
C LEU A 77 -10.09 -10.69 3.83
N ASN A 78 -10.52 -9.53 3.36
CA ASN A 78 -11.54 -8.71 4.02
C ASN A 78 -12.43 -8.08 2.96
N SER A 79 -13.74 -8.33 3.05
CA SER A 79 -14.74 -7.85 2.08
C SER A 79 -14.79 -6.32 1.95
N ASN A 80 -14.25 -5.56 2.91
CA ASN A 80 -14.23 -4.08 2.84
C ASN A 80 -13.02 -3.51 2.10
N ASP A 81 -12.04 -4.33 1.72
CA ASP A 81 -10.77 -3.86 1.16
C ASP A 81 -10.52 -4.47 -0.25
N THR A 82 -9.56 -3.91 -0.97
CA THR A 82 -9.03 -4.50 -2.21
C THR A 82 -7.73 -5.24 -1.91
N PHE A 83 -7.45 -6.34 -2.60
CA PHE A 83 -6.21 -7.09 -2.44
C PHE A 83 -5.48 -7.30 -3.76
N VAL A 84 -4.15 -7.37 -3.70
CA VAL A 84 -3.30 -7.78 -4.83
C VAL A 84 -2.56 -9.06 -4.44
N LEU A 85 -2.85 -10.14 -5.17
CA LEU A 85 -2.11 -11.40 -5.06
C LEU A 85 -1.12 -11.49 -6.23
N LYS A 86 0.17 -11.58 -5.93
CA LYS A 86 1.23 -11.83 -6.91
C LYS A 86 1.76 -13.24 -6.71
N THR A 87 1.74 -14.05 -7.75
CA THR A 87 2.37 -15.38 -7.80
C THR A 87 3.50 -15.37 -8.85
N PRO A 88 4.31 -16.43 -8.98
CA PRO A 88 5.34 -16.47 -10.02
C PRO A 88 4.78 -16.40 -11.44
N SER A 89 3.56 -16.93 -11.67
CA SER A 89 2.94 -17.04 -12.99
C SER A 89 1.88 -16.01 -13.30
N ALA A 90 1.28 -15.36 -12.29
CA ALA A 90 0.14 -14.47 -12.47
C ALA A 90 0.06 -13.39 -11.38
N ALA A 91 -0.79 -12.40 -11.62
CA ALA A 91 -1.22 -11.46 -10.61
C ALA A 91 -2.74 -11.29 -10.67
N TYR A 92 -3.34 -11.06 -9.51
CA TYR A 92 -4.78 -10.89 -9.36
C TYR A 92 -5.07 -9.66 -8.52
N LEU A 93 -6.08 -8.90 -8.94
CA LEU A 93 -6.65 -7.80 -8.17
C LEU A 93 -8.01 -8.28 -7.66
N TRP A 94 -8.05 -8.71 -6.41
CA TRP A 94 -9.29 -9.14 -5.77
C TRP A 94 -10.02 -7.94 -5.17
N VAL A 95 -11.30 -7.79 -5.46
CA VAL A 95 -12.12 -6.65 -5.05
C VAL A 95 -13.21 -7.13 -4.10
N GLY A 96 -13.08 -6.77 -2.82
CA GLY A 96 -14.12 -7.00 -1.82
C GLY A 96 -15.41 -6.23 -2.16
N GLN A 97 -16.56 -6.76 -1.74
CA GLN A 97 -17.87 -6.14 -2.01
C GLN A 97 -18.00 -4.72 -1.44
N GLY A 98 -17.36 -4.44 -0.31
CA GLY A 98 -17.31 -3.14 0.35
C GLY A 98 -16.13 -2.26 -0.08
N ALA A 99 -15.29 -2.72 -1.01
CA ALA A 99 -14.10 -2.00 -1.42
C ALA A 99 -14.43 -0.71 -2.18
N SER A 100 -13.72 0.35 -1.83
CA SER A 100 -13.86 1.70 -2.36
C SER A 100 -13.00 1.92 -3.62
N ASP A 101 -13.35 2.93 -4.42
CA ASP A 101 -12.59 3.26 -5.63
C ASP A 101 -11.15 3.71 -5.36
N PRO A 102 -10.83 4.45 -4.29
CA PRO A 102 -9.44 4.74 -3.93
C PRO A 102 -8.60 3.48 -3.64
N GLU A 103 -9.22 2.40 -3.13
CA GLU A 103 -8.53 1.12 -2.90
C GLU A 103 -8.25 0.42 -4.22
N LYS A 104 -9.23 0.37 -5.12
CA LYS A 104 -9.04 -0.19 -6.48
C LYS A 104 -7.96 0.58 -7.23
N GLN A 105 -7.96 1.91 -7.15
CA GLN A 105 -6.92 2.73 -7.78
C GLN A 105 -5.55 2.50 -7.14
N GLY A 106 -5.47 2.42 -5.81
CA GLY A 106 -4.24 2.06 -5.09
C GLY A 106 -3.70 0.69 -5.51
N ALA A 107 -4.57 -0.29 -5.67
CA ALA A 107 -4.20 -1.63 -6.12
C ALA A 107 -3.65 -1.63 -7.55
N ARG A 108 -4.22 -0.83 -8.45
CA ARG A 108 -3.70 -0.66 -9.83
C ARG A 108 -2.34 0.02 -9.85
N GLU A 109 -2.12 1.03 -9.02
CA GLU A 109 -0.80 1.65 -8.88
C GLU A 109 0.23 0.67 -8.29
N LEU A 110 -0.17 -0.16 -7.32
CA LEU A 110 0.68 -1.22 -6.79
C LEU A 110 1.10 -2.22 -7.88
N LEU A 111 0.17 -2.68 -8.73
CA LEU A 111 0.49 -3.58 -9.85
C LEU A 111 1.55 -2.97 -10.79
N LYS A 112 1.47 -1.66 -11.07
CA LYS A 112 2.50 -0.94 -11.85
C LYS A 112 3.85 -0.94 -11.15
N VAL A 113 3.89 -0.70 -9.84
CA VAL A 113 5.12 -0.73 -9.04
C VAL A 113 5.74 -2.13 -9.02
N LEU A 114 4.90 -3.16 -8.94
CA LEU A 114 5.33 -4.56 -9.01
C LEU A 114 5.69 -5.03 -10.43
N GLY A 115 5.52 -4.19 -11.44
CA GLY A 115 5.85 -4.50 -12.84
C GLY A 115 4.98 -5.60 -13.45
N VAL A 116 3.74 -5.75 -13.01
CA VAL A 116 2.83 -6.83 -13.46
C VAL A 116 1.46 -6.32 -13.89
N SER A 117 0.82 -7.08 -14.77
CA SER A 117 -0.60 -6.93 -15.10
C SER A 117 -1.41 -7.89 -14.25
N GLY A 118 -2.45 -7.39 -13.59
CA GLY A 118 -3.34 -8.19 -12.74
C GLY A 118 -4.71 -8.41 -13.38
N SER A 119 -5.26 -9.61 -13.25
CA SER A 119 -6.66 -9.90 -13.59
C SER A 119 -7.57 -9.49 -12.42
N GLU A 120 -8.55 -8.64 -12.70
CA GLU A 120 -9.52 -8.21 -11.69
C GLU A 120 -10.54 -9.33 -11.42
N ILE A 121 -10.77 -9.64 -10.15
CA ILE A 121 -11.70 -10.66 -9.67
C ILE A 121 -12.56 -10.05 -8.56
N ALA A 122 -13.88 -10.09 -8.71
CA ALA A 122 -14.79 -9.67 -7.66
C ALA A 122 -14.96 -10.78 -6.60
N GLU A 123 -15.15 -10.39 -5.34
CA GLU A 123 -15.48 -11.30 -4.25
C GLU A 123 -16.69 -12.19 -4.59
N GLY A 124 -16.55 -13.50 -4.36
CA GLY A 124 -17.56 -14.51 -4.68
C GLY A 124 -17.56 -14.97 -6.14
N ARG A 125 -16.59 -14.52 -6.95
CA ARG A 125 -16.37 -14.94 -8.34
C ARG A 125 -15.01 -15.59 -8.55
N GLU A 126 -14.37 -16.05 -7.47
CA GLU A 126 -13.11 -16.78 -7.51
C GLU A 126 -13.38 -18.18 -8.07
N THR A 127 -12.75 -18.52 -9.20
CA THR A 127 -12.84 -19.84 -9.84
C THR A 127 -11.73 -20.76 -9.38
#